data_AF-A0A2V5NIK4-F1
#
_entry.id   AF-A0A2V5NIK4-F1
#
_cell.length_a   1.000
_cell.length_b   1.000
_cell.length_c   1.000
_cell.angle_alpha   90.00
_cell.angle_beta   90.00
_cell.angle_gamma   90.00
#
_symmetry.space_group_name_H-M   'P 1'
#
loop_
_entity.id
_entity.type
_entity.pdbx_description
1 polymer ?
#
loop_
_entity_poly.entity_id
_entity_poly.type
_entity_poly.pdbx_seq_one_letter_code
_entity_poly.pdbx_strand_id
1 'polypeptide(L)'
;LLGAEKTAGVKHHVALSVVGTDRLTGSGAGSLSGYFRAKLAQENLIKASGIPFTIVHATQFFEFAKNMAQSGTDGSTVRLSSVLMQPMAADDVAAAVAEVALGQPLNGLIEVAGPDQIRQDELVRQYLSATGDPRKVVTDDKPLYYGIEVNDQSLVPGDGARLGKTNYKDWLKLSSAKKPA
;
A
#
# COMPACT_ATOMS: atom_id res chain seq x y z
N LEU A 1 -7.75 19.15 10.89
CA LEU A 1 -8.24 17.93 11.56
C LEU A 1 -7.83 17.91 13.04
N LEU A 2 -6.56 17.70 13.38
CA LEU A 2 -6.07 17.57 14.77
C LEU A 2 -6.53 18.68 15.74
N GLY A 3 -6.51 19.95 15.32
CA GLY A 3 -7.01 21.06 16.15
C GLY A 3 -8.50 20.92 16.52
N ALA A 4 -9.32 20.46 15.58
CA ALA A 4 -10.75 20.22 15.82
C ALA A 4 -10.98 19.00 16.71
N GLU A 5 -10.19 17.93 16.53
CA GLU A 5 -10.25 16.73 17.36
C GLU A 5 -9.94 17.04 18.83
N LYS A 6 -8.95 17.91 19.08
CA LYS A 6 -8.61 18.37 20.42
C LYS A 6 -9.78 19.11 21.07
N THR A 7 -10.41 20.04 20.35
CA THR A 7 -11.61 20.75 20.83
C THR A 7 -12.78 19.80 21.10
N ALA A 8 -12.96 18.78 20.26
CA ALA A 8 -14.01 17.77 20.42
C ALA A 8 -13.72 16.72 21.50
N GLY A 9 -12.50 16.70 22.07
CA GLY A 9 -12.11 15.74 23.10
C GLY A 9 -11.95 14.30 22.59
N VAL A 10 -11.58 14.14 21.31
CA VAL A 10 -11.32 12.82 20.69
C VAL A 10 -10.34 12.01 21.55
N LYS A 11 -10.69 10.73 21.77
CA LYS A 11 -9.92 9.82 22.64
C LYS A 11 -8.98 8.90 21.89
N HIS A 12 -9.16 8.75 20.59
CA HIS A 12 -8.30 7.90 19.76
C HIS A 12 -8.31 8.41 18.31
N HIS A 13 -7.18 8.92 17.85
CA HIS A 13 -6.93 9.23 16.44
C HIS A 13 -6.34 8.01 15.73
N VAL A 14 -7.04 7.46 14.75
CA VAL A 14 -6.52 6.37 13.91
C VAL A 14 -6.19 6.90 12.52
N ALA A 15 -4.94 6.73 12.11
CA ALA A 15 -4.47 7.18 10.80
C ALA A 15 -3.99 5.99 9.97
N LEU A 16 -4.57 5.83 8.78
CA LEU A 16 -4.03 4.95 7.75
C LEU A 16 -2.88 5.63 7.01
N SER A 17 -1.70 5.04 7.14
CA SER A 17 -0.48 5.39 6.42
C SER A 17 0.07 4.15 5.71
N VAL A 18 1.29 4.24 5.17
CA VAL A 18 1.83 3.24 4.25
C VAL A 18 3.16 2.70 4.77
N VAL A 19 3.33 1.38 4.70
CA VAL A 19 4.63 0.73 4.94
C VAL A 19 5.70 1.39 4.07
N GLY A 20 6.85 1.69 4.67
CA GLY A 20 7.98 2.32 3.98
C GLY A 20 7.87 3.85 3.85
N THR A 21 6.91 4.50 4.54
CA THR A 21 6.76 5.97 4.51
C THR A 21 8.04 6.73 4.91
N ASP A 22 8.81 6.21 5.84
CA ASP A 22 10.10 6.74 6.28
C ASP A 22 11.25 6.42 5.31
N ARG A 23 11.12 5.33 4.53
CA ARG A 23 12.16 4.81 3.62
C ARG A 23 12.05 5.38 2.20
N LEU A 24 10.85 5.76 1.76
CA LEU A 24 10.53 6.11 0.37
C LEU A 24 10.48 7.62 0.09
N THR A 25 11.30 8.40 0.79
CA THR A 25 11.28 9.89 0.72
C THR A 25 12.25 10.49 -0.32
N GLY A 26 13.01 9.65 -1.02
CA GLY A 26 14.10 10.03 -1.92
C GLY A 26 13.73 11.01 -3.05
N SER A 27 14.72 11.71 -3.60
CA SER A 27 14.56 12.84 -4.50
C SER A 27 14.76 12.49 -5.98
N GLY A 28 13.76 11.87 -6.61
CA GLY A 28 13.68 11.75 -8.07
C GLY A 28 12.67 12.73 -8.66
N ALA A 29 13.02 13.44 -9.74
CA ALA A 29 12.05 14.29 -10.45
C ALA A 29 10.94 13.40 -11.07
N GLY A 30 9.66 13.79 -10.89
CA GLY A 30 8.52 13.01 -11.37
C GLY A 30 8.20 11.75 -10.55
N SER A 31 8.83 11.54 -9.40
CA SER A 31 8.59 10.35 -8.56
C SER A 31 7.45 10.55 -7.55
N LEU A 32 6.89 9.43 -7.08
CA LEU A 32 5.89 9.40 -6.00
C LEU A 32 6.44 9.82 -4.62
N SER A 33 7.69 10.27 -4.53
CA SER A 33 8.34 10.65 -3.26
C SER A 33 7.62 11.78 -2.52
N GLY A 34 6.97 12.70 -3.24
CA GLY A 34 6.18 13.78 -2.64
C GLY A 34 5.02 13.24 -1.79
N TYR A 35 4.40 12.14 -2.22
CA TYR A 35 3.36 11.46 -1.48
C TYR A 35 3.89 10.90 -0.16
N PHE A 36 5.02 10.18 -0.17
CA PHE A 36 5.60 9.61 1.04
C PHE A 36 6.12 10.69 2.00
N ARG A 37 6.71 11.78 1.49
CA ARG A 37 7.06 12.95 2.31
C ARG A 37 5.83 13.57 2.97
N ALA A 38 4.71 13.67 2.27
CA ALA A 38 3.46 14.17 2.83
C ALA A 38 2.89 13.23 3.91
N LYS A 39 2.94 11.91 3.68
CA LYS A 39 2.57 10.90 4.70
C LYS A 39 3.45 10.99 5.94
N LEU A 40 4.77 11.11 5.77
CA LEU A 40 5.70 11.28 6.88
C LEU A 40 5.41 12.57 7.68
N ALA A 41 5.15 13.68 6.98
CA ALA A 41 4.74 14.93 7.62
C ALA A 41 3.42 14.77 8.40
N GLN A 42 2.43 14.08 7.83
CA GLN A 42 1.16 13.76 8.51
C GLN A 42 1.41 12.96 9.79
N GLU A 43 2.22 11.90 9.74
CA GLU A 43 2.54 11.08 10.90
C GLU A 43 3.24 11.87 12.01
N ASN A 44 4.18 12.74 11.65
CA ASN A 44 4.89 13.56 12.62
C ASN A 44 3.95 14.55 13.32
N LEU A 45 3.00 15.14 12.58
CA LEU A 45 1.97 16.00 13.16
C LEU A 45 1.04 15.23 14.11
N ILE A 46 0.66 13.99 13.77
CA ILE A 46 -0.15 13.12 14.64
C ILE A 46 0.61 12.82 15.93
N LYS A 47 1.88 12.37 15.83
CA LYS A 47 2.74 12.05 16.98
C LYS A 47 2.93 13.25 17.92
N ALA A 48 3.03 14.46 17.36
CA ALA A 48 3.19 15.70 18.13
C ALA A 48 1.87 16.30 18.67
N SER A 49 0.71 15.74 18.32
CA SER A 49 -0.59 16.37 18.60
C SER A 49 -1.02 16.36 20.08
N GLY A 50 -0.47 15.43 20.86
CA GLY A 50 -0.91 15.14 22.24
C GLY A 50 -2.27 14.43 22.32
N ILE A 51 -2.88 14.05 21.19
CA ILE A 51 -4.09 13.23 21.12
C ILE A 51 -3.66 11.76 21.11
N PRO A 52 -4.25 10.86 21.93
CA PRO A 52 -3.91 9.46 21.88
C PRO A 52 -4.18 8.88 20.49
N PHE A 53 -3.25 8.10 19.94
CA PHE A 53 -3.32 7.70 18.53
C PHE A 53 -2.88 6.26 18.28
N THR A 54 -3.23 5.76 17.10
CA THR A 54 -2.56 4.62 16.47
C THR A 54 -2.37 4.91 14.99
N ILE A 55 -1.15 4.77 14.48
CA ILE A 55 -0.85 4.82 13.05
C ILE A 55 -0.85 3.39 12.52
N VAL A 56 -1.64 3.12 11.49
CA VAL A 56 -1.71 1.83 10.81
C VAL A 56 -0.98 1.96 9.49
N HIS A 57 0.17 1.32 9.36
CA HIS A 57 0.91 1.19 8.12
C HIS A 57 0.40 -0.02 7.35
N ALA A 58 -0.29 0.20 6.23
CA ALA A 58 -0.69 -0.87 5.33
C ALA A 58 0.30 -1.00 4.16
N THR A 59 0.51 -2.21 3.66
CA THR A 59 1.19 -2.43 2.38
C THR A 59 0.30 -2.06 1.19
N GLN A 60 0.83 -2.13 -0.03
CA GLN A 60 0.10 -1.72 -1.24
C GLN A 60 -1.12 -2.59 -1.50
N PHE A 61 -2.18 -2.01 -2.06
CA PHE A 61 -3.44 -2.72 -2.22
C PHE A 61 -3.49 -3.51 -3.53
N PHE A 62 -4.17 -4.65 -3.53
CA PHE A 62 -4.44 -5.44 -4.75
C PHE A 62 -5.15 -4.60 -5.82
N GLU A 63 -6.03 -3.71 -5.39
CA GLU A 63 -6.78 -2.75 -6.20
C GLU A 63 -5.87 -1.83 -7.04
N PHE A 64 -4.62 -1.64 -6.62
CA PHE A 64 -3.66 -0.81 -7.36
C PHE A 64 -3.03 -1.52 -8.56
N ALA A 65 -3.25 -2.83 -8.76
CA ALA A 65 -2.69 -3.58 -9.89
C ALA A 65 -3.04 -2.95 -11.25
N LYS A 66 -4.27 -2.45 -11.40
CA LYS A 66 -4.70 -1.73 -12.60
C LYS A 66 -3.87 -0.46 -12.84
N ASN A 67 -3.71 0.35 -11.81
CA ASN A 67 -2.98 1.63 -11.91
C ASN A 67 -1.49 1.39 -12.16
N MET A 68 -0.91 0.37 -11.53
CA MET A 68 0.46 -0.07 -11.82
C MET A 68 0.61 -0.46 -13.29
N ALA A 69 -0.31 -1.28 -13.82
CA ALA A 69 -0.29 -1.65 -15.24
C ALA A 69 -0.39 -0.43 -16.17
N GLN A 70 -1.27 0.52 -15.86
CA GLN A 70 -1.42 1.75 -16.64
C GLN A 70 -0.15 2.61 -16.59
N SER A 71 0.45 2.78 -15.41
CA SER A 71 1.65 3.60 -15.24
C SER A 71 2.87 3.05 -15.95
N GLY A 72 3.00 1.72 -16.06
CA GLY A 72 4.08 1.07 -16.79
C GLY A 72 3.81 0.88 -18.28
N THR A 73 2.68 1.37 -18.82
CA THR A 73 2.32 1.09 -20.21
C THR A 73 3.25 1.81 -21.19
N ASP A 74 3.84 1.05 -22.10
CA ASP A 74 4.58 1.51 -23.26
C ASP A 74 4.10 0.74 -24.50
N GLY A 75 3.27 1.41 -25.30
CA GLY A 75 2.56 0.79 -26.42
C GLY A 75 1.70 -0.41 -25.99
N SER A 76 2.04 -1.60 -26.49
CA SER A 76 1.37 -2.87 -26.17
C SER A 76 2.02 -3.63 -25.01
N THR A 77 3.00 -3.02 -24.34
CA THR A 77 3.72 -3.63 -23.21
C THR A 77 3.47 -2.86 -21.91
N VAL A 78 3.71 -3.54 -20.79
CA VAL A 78 3.73 -2.96 -19.45
C VAL A 78 5.11 -3.24 -18.86
N ARG A 79 5.94 -2.21 -18.72
CA ARG A 79 7.29 -2.31 -18.17
C ARG A 79 7.26 -2.03 -16.66
N LEU A 80 7.65 -3.00 -15.86
CA LEU A 80 7.62 -2.92 -14.40
C LEU A 80 8.85 -3.60 -13.80
N SER A 81 9.30 -3.09 -12.65
CA SER A 81 10.40 -3.72 -11.92
C SER A 81 10.00 -5.09 -11.37
N SER A 82 10.99 -5.93 -11.05
CA SER A 82 10.77 -7.15 -10.26
C SER A 82 10.98 -6.93 -8.77
N VAL A 83 10.73 -5.74 -8.23
CA VAL A 83 10.87 -5.51 -6.77
C VAL A 83 9.87 -6.38 -5.99
N LEU A 84 10.28 -6.90 -4.84
CA LEU A 84 9.41 -7.67 -3.96
C LEU A 84 8.39 -6.76 -3.24
N MET A 85 7.14 -7.22 -3.17
CA MET A 85 6.03 -6.54 -2.49
C MET A 85 5.26 -7.55 -1.63
N GLN A 86 4.51 -7.08 -0.63
CA GLN A 86 3.56 -7.92 0.12
C GLN A 86 2.15 -7.31 0.15
N PRO A 87 1.50 -7.18 -1.01
CA PRO A 87 0.27 -6.41 -1.13
C PRO A 87 -0.92 -7.09 -0.44
N MET A 88 -1.97 -6.34 -0.14
CA MET A 88 -3.16 -6.83 0.57
C MET A 88 -4.48 -6.34 -0.05
N ALA A 89 -5.59 -6.99 0.29
CA ALA A 89 -6.92 -6.53 -0.12
C ALA A 89 -7.34 -5.29 0.67
N ALA A 90 -8.01 -4.33 0.02
CA ALA A 90 -8.56 -3.16 0.72
C ALA A 90 -9.56 -3.53 1.84
N ASP A 91 -10.30 -4.63 1.67
CA ASP A 91 -11.21 -5.16 2.70
C ASP A 91 -10.45 -5.59 3.97
N ASP A 92 -9.29 -6.23 3.83
CA ASP A 92 -8.44 -6.62 4.97
C ASP A 92 -7.85 -5.38 5.66
N VAL A 93 -7.52 -4.32 4.90
CA VAL A 93 -7.07 -3.04 5.47
C VAL A 93 -8.19 -2.39 6.29
N ALA A 94 -9.41 -2.36 5.72
CA ALA A 94 -10.56 -1.78 6.39
C ALA A 94 -10.88 -2.52 7.70
N ALA A 95 -10.81 -3.85 7.70
CA ALA A 95 -10.96 -4.67 8.90
C ALA A 95 -9.89 -4.33 9.94
N ALA A 96 -8.61 -4.26 9.57
CA ALA A 96 -7.53 -3.92 10.49
C ALA A 96 -7.67 -2.51 11.08
N VAL A 97 -8.05 -1.52 10.26
CA VAL A 97 -8.30 -0.14 10.73
C VAL A 97 -9.49 -0.10 11.69
N ALA A 98 -10.57 -0.82 11.39
CA ALA A 98 -11.74 -0.91 12.25
C ALA A 98 -11.40 -1.57 13.60
N GLU A 99 -10.67 -2.67 13.60
CA GLU A 99 -10.19 -3.33 14.83
C GLU A 99 -9.33 -2.37 15.67
N VAL A 100 -8.43 -1.62 15.05
CA VAL A 100 -7.61 -0.62 15.74
C VAL A 100 -8.47 0.50 16.32
N ALA A 101 -9.44 1.01 15.58
CA ALA A 101 -10.32 2.09 16.02
C ALA A 101 -11.25 1.69 17.18
N LEU A 102 -11.58 0.40 17.30
CA LEU A 102 -12.35 -0.15 18.42
C LEU A 102 -11.48 -0.52 19.62
N GLY A 103 -10.16 -0.56 19.45
CA GLY A 103 -9.19 -0.88 20.49
C GLY A 103 -8.76 0.32 21.35
N GLN A 104 -7.78 0.08 22.21
CA GLN A 104 -7.11 1.17 22.93
C GLN A 104 -6.03 1.83 22.05
N PRO A 105 -5.80 3.15 22.20
CA PRO A 105 -4.71 3.82 21.52
C PRO A 105 -3.37 3.23 21.93
N LEU A 106 -2.51 2.93 20.94
CA LEU A 106 -1.18 2.38 21.17
C LEU A 106 -0.13 3.47 21.38
N ASN A 107 -0.46 4.72 21.02
CA ASN A 107 0.47 5.84 20.90
C ASN A 107 1.72 5.48 20.10
N GLY A 108 1.47 4.72 19.03
CA GLY A 108 2.51 4.08 18.25
C GLY A 108 1.98 3.65 16.89
N LEU A 109 2.74 2.75 16.29
CA LEU A 109 2.53 2.29 14.93
C LEU A 109 2.39 0.78 14.91
N ILE A 110 1.52 0.29 14.03
CA ILE A 110 1.48 -1.13 13.66
C ILE A 110 1.58 -1.24 12.14
N GLU A 111 2.12 -2.35 11.66
CA GLU A 111 2.09 -2.71 10.25
C GLU A 111 1.08 -3.82 10.00
N VAL A 112 0.34 -3.69 8.90
CA VAL A 112 -0.55 -4.72 8.36
C VAL A 112 -0.17 -4.98 6.90
N ALA A 113 -0.23 -6.24 6.50
CA ALA A 113 0.21 -6.67 5.18
C ALA A 113 -0.63 -7.84 4.66
N GLY A 114 -0.44 -8.21 3.40
CA GLY A 114 -1.11 -9.38 2.84
C GLY A 114 -0.44 -10.67 3.27
N PRO A 115 -1.09 -11.81 3.02
CA PRO A 115 -0.54 -13.11 3.42
C PRO A 115 0.74 -13.47 2.64
N ASP A 116 0.84 -13.02 1.38
CA ASP A 116 1.88 -13.49 0.45
C ASP A 116 2.74 -12.36 -0.11
N GLN A 117 4.03 -12.66 -0.28
CA GLN A 117 4.95 -11.82 -1.05
C GLN A 117 4.89 -12.16 -2.54
N ILE A 118 5.01 -11.15 -3.40
CA ILE A 118 4.96 -11.28 -4.84
C ILE A 118 5.79 -10.19 -5.51
N ARG A 119 6.40 -10.52 -6.65
CA ARG A 119 7.17 -9.57 -7.46
C ARG A 119 6.20 -8.61 -8.18
N GLN A 120 6.54 -7.33 -8.28
CA GLN A 120 5.65 -6.31 -8.85
C GLN A 120 5.21 -6.63 -10.29
N ASP A 121 6.12 -7.08 -11.15
CA ASP A 121 5.82 -7.51 -12.51
C ASP A 121 4.88 -8.73 -12.54
N GLU A 122 5.10 -9.71 -11.67
CA GLU A 122 4.26 -10.91 -11.55
C GLU A 122 2.85 -10.59 -11.03
N LEU A 123 2.71 -9.69 -10.06
CA LEU A 123 1.43 -9.20 -9.58
C LEU A 123 0.59 -8.66 -10.75
N VAL A 124 1.19 -7.78 -11.56
CA VAL A 124 0.50 -7.19 -12.71
C VAL A 124 0.29 -8.23 -13.82
N ARG A 125 1.21 -9.17 -14.04
CA ARG A 125 1.04 -10.26 -15.01
C ARG A 125 -0.19 -11.10 -14.69
N GLN A 126 -0.37 -11.48 -13.41
CA GLN A 126 -1.56 -12.20 -12.96
C GLN A 126 -2.83 -11.37 -13.12
N TYR A 127 -2.78 -10.06 -12.83
CA TYR A 127 -3.91 -9.15 -13.04
C TYR A 127 -4.35 -9.09 -14.51
N LEU A 128 -3.42 -8.85 -15.44
CA LEU A 128 -3.73 -8.75 -16.87
C LEU A 128 -4.30 -10.07 -17.41
N SER A 129 -3.70 -11.20 -17.01
CA SER A 129 -4.21 -12.53 -17.37
C SER A 129 -5.63 -12.76 -16.85
N ALA A 130 -5.91 -12.41 -15.58
CA ALA A 130 -7.22 -12.61 -14.96
C ALA A 130 -8.32 -11.67 -15.50
N THR A 131 -7.92 -10.57 -16.14
CA THR A 131 -8.84 -9.56 -16.69
C THR A 131 -8.95 -9.59 -18.21
N GLY A 132 -8.24 -10.50 -18.88
CA GLY A 132 -8.25 -10.63 -20.34
C GLY A 132 -7.56 -9.48 -21.08
N ASP A 133 -6.65 -8.76 -20.42
CA ASP A 133 -5.92 -7.65 -21.02
C ASP A 133 -4.76 -8.20 -21.87
N PRO A 134 -4.65 -7.80 -23.16
CA PRO A 134 -3.68 -8.40 -24.08
C PRO A 134 -2.26 -7.85 -23.93
N ARG A 135 -2.05 -6.80 -23.12
CA ARG A 135 -0.72 -6.19 -22.95
C ARG A 135 0.25 -7.17 -22.31
N LYS A 136 1.50 -7.17 -22.77
CA LYS A 136 2.55 -8.05 -22.25
C LYS A 136 3.37 -7.37 -21.16
N VAL A 137 3.54 -8.02 -20.01
CA VAL A 137 4.45 -7.53 -18.98
C VAL A 137 5.88 -7.84 -19.35
N VAL A 138 6.73 -6.82 -19.35
CA VAL A 138 8.18 -6.90 -19.53
C VAL A 138 8.83 -6.46 -18.23
N THR A 139 9.71 -7.29 -17.69
CA THR A 139 10.47 -6.94 -16.48
C THR A 139 11.51 -5.87 -16.82
N ASP A 140 11.56 -4.82 -16.01
CA ASP A 140 12.57 -3.78 -16.06
C ASP A 140 13.62 -4.05 -14.97
N ASP A 141 14.90 -4.07 -15.35
CA ASP A 141 16.00 -4.35 -14.43
C ASP A 141 16.22 -3.21 -13.43
N LYS A 142 15.65 -2.02 -13.68
CA LYS A 142 15.69 -0.90 -12.76
C LYS A 142 14.69 -1.12 -11.62
N PRO A 143 15.13 -1.15 -10.34
CA PRO A 143 14.24 -1.40 -9.22
C PRO A 143 13.51 -0.11 -8.83
N LEU A 144 12.57 0.32 -9.68
CA LEU A 144 11.80 1.54 -9.50
C LEU A 144 10.35 1.26 -9.14
N TYR A 145 9.85 1.98 -8.14
CA TYR A 145 8.43 2.06 -7.81
C TYR A 145 7.94 3.50 -8.00
N TYR A 146 7.19 3.74 -9.08
CA TYR A 146 6.77 5.09 -9.49
C TYR A 146 7.91 6.12 -9.46
N GLY A 147 9.05 5.75 -10.06
CA GLY A 147 10.24 6.60 -10.16
C GLY A 147 11.06 6.75 -8.87
N ILE A 148 10.71 6.02 -7.80
CA ILE A 148 11.51 5.94 -6.58
C ILE A 148 12.37 4.68 -6.65
N GLU A 149 13.66 4.80 -6.40
CA GLU A 149 14.54 3.65 -6.24
C GLU A 149 14.17 2.86 -4.97
N VAL A 150 13.97 1.56 -5.13
CA VAL A 150 13.51 0.66 -4.07
C VAL A 150 14.34 -0.61 -4.04
N ASN A 151 14.22 -1.37 -2.97
CA ASN A 151 14.76 -2.72 -2.86
C ASN A 151 13.69 -3.68 -2.31
N ASP A 152 14.04 -4.95 -2.16
CA ASP A 152 13.11 -6.00 -1.72
C ASP A 152 12.59 -5.82 -0.27
N GLN A 153 13.09 -4.83 0.48
CA GLN A 153 12.64 -4.48 1.83
C GLN A 153 11.79 -3.18 1.86
N SER A 154 11.58 -2.55 0.70
CA SER A 154 10.92 -1.24 0.61
C SER A 154 9.39 -1.33 0.59
N LEU A 155 8.84 -2.41 0.04
CA LEU A 155 7.40 -2.61 -0.19
C LEU A 155 6.85 -3.87 0.51
N VAL A 156 7.62 -4.39 1.47
CA VAL A 156 7.27 -5.47 2.38
C VAL A 156 7.28 -4.89 3.80
N PRO A 157 6.44 -5.41 4.71
CA PRO A 157 6.43 -4.95 6.09
C PRO A 157 7.71 -5.39 6.81
N GLY A 158 7.98 -4.79 7.96
CA GLY A 158 8.93 -5.28 8.95
C GLY A 158 8.38 -6.45 9.77
N ASP A 159 9.19 -6.89 10.73
CA ASP A 159 8.87 -8.02 11.60
C ASP A 159 7.62 -7.77 12.46
N GLY A 160 6.80 -8.80 12.63
CA GLY A 160 5.62 -8.76 13.49
C GLY A 160 4.38 -8.08 12.89
N ALA A 161 4.40 -7.81 11.58
CA ALA A 161 3.22 -7.30 10.88
C ALA A 161 2.03 -8.25 10.96
N ARG A 162 0.83 -7.67 11.11
CA ARG A 162 -0.42 -8.43 11.12
C ARG A 162 -0.80 -8.79 9.69
N LEU A 163 -0.91 -10.08 9.40
CA LEU A 163 -1.23 -10.55 8.06
C LEU A 163 -2.74 -10.65 7.84
N GLY A 164 -3.19 -10.07 6.72
CA GLY A 164 -4.53 -10.26 6.18
C GLY A 164 -4.77 -11.71 5.74
N LYS A 165 -6.02 -12.04 5.47
CA LYS A 165 -6.45 -13.42 5.16
C LYS A 165 -6.69 -13.64 3.68
N THR A 166 -6.82 -12.56 2.90
CA THR A 166 -7.22 -12.62 1.51
C THR A 166 -6.00 -12.84 0.60
N ASN A 167 -5.93 -14.02 -0.02
CA ASN A 167 -4.89 -14.32 -1.01
C ASN A 167 -5.18 -13.61 -2.34
N TYR A 168 -4.13 -13.19 -3.04
CA TYR A 168 -4.29 -12.42 -4.28
C TYR A 168 -5.06 -13.18 -5.37
N LYS A 169 -4.78 -14.48 -5.53
CA LYS A 169 -5.47 -15.34 -6.51
C LYS A 169 -6.97 -15.46 -6.24
N ASP A 170 -7.37 -15.50 -4.97
CA ASP A 170 -8.78 -15.61 -4.60
C ASP A 170 -9.49 -14.27 -4.75
N TRP A 171 -8.82 -13.17 -4.39
CA TRP A 171 -9.30 -11.82 -4.68
C TRP A 171 -9.53 -11.58 -6.17
N LEU A 172 -8.62 -12.03 -7.05
CA LEU A 172 -8.78 -11.93 -8.50
C LEU A 172 -10.02 -12.68 -9.00
N LYS A 173 -10.26 -13.91 -8.54
CA LYS A 173 -11.46 -14.69 -8.93
C LYS A 173 -12.75 -13.96 -8.56
N LEU A 174 -12.83 -13.43 -7.35
CA LEU A 174 -14.00 -12.71 -6.85
C LEU A 174 -14.22 -11.38 -7.58
N SER A 175 -13.12 -10.68 -7.91
CA SER A 175 -13.17 -9.38 -8.59
C SER A 175 -13.54 -9.51 -10.06
N SER A 176 -13.05 -10.55 -10.74
CA SER A 176 -13.41 -10.84 -12.14
C SER A 176 -14.86 -11.30 -12.28
N ALA A 177 -15.42 -12.00 -11.29
CA ALA A 177 -16.82 -12.43 -11.28
C ALA A 177 -17.82 -11.27 -11.09
N LYS A 178 -17.39 -10.13 -10.54
CA LYS A 178 -18.23 -8.94 -10.31
C LYS A 178 -18.37 -8.02 -11.52
N LYS A 179 -17.81 -8.36 -12.68
CA LYS A 179 -17.99 -7.60 -13.92
C LYS A 179 -19.23 -8.14 -14.68
N PRO A 180 -20.42 -7.51 -14.60
CA PRO A 180 -21.44 -7.77 -15.60
C PRO A 180 -20.96 -7.23 -16.95
N ALA A 181 -21.36 -7.91 -18.02
CA ALA A 181 -21.08 -7.56 -19.41
C ALA A 181 -21.59 -6.17 -19.78
#